data_AF-A0A7K2L070-F1
#
_entry.id   AF-A0A7K2L070-F1
#
_cell.length_a   1.000
_cell.length_b   1.000
_cell.length_c   1.000
_cell.angle_alpha   90.00
_cell.angle_beta   90.00
_cell.angle_gamma   90.00
#
_symmetry.space_group_name_H-M   'P 1'
#
loop_
_entity.id
_entity.type
_entity.pdbx_description
1 polymer ?
#
loop_
_entity_poly.entity_id
_entity_poly.type
_entity_poly.pdbx_seq_one_letter_code
_entity_poly.pdbx_strand_id
1 'polypeptide(L)'
;RPPQGNPVTVVDATRPAARDTAAQHADVALIKASSAEEAAALRAELRQGARAHGRDPEQLRVLLSATVDLDAYEGGPGALAELIAGWHGGGAVDGFHLVPAFPERDLERFTAGTVARLRDRGLFRTSYEGTTLRDHLGLVRPVSQYATEARATTGAPA
;
A
#
# COMPACT_ATOMS: atom_id res chain seq x y z
N ARG A 1 -2.29 -12.93 -21.36
CA ARG A 1 -2.64 -12.42 -20.02
C ARG A 1 -1.42 -11.67 -19.48
N PRO A 2 -1.57 -10.49 -18.86
CA PRO A 2 -0.47 -9.78 -18.20
C PRO A 2 0.29 -10.70 -17.23
N PRO A 3 1.60 -10.49 -17.03
CA PRO A 3 2.40 -11.33 -16.12
C PRO A 3 1.77 -11.41 -14.72
N GLN A 4 1.25 -10.30 -14.21
CA GLN A 4 0.57 -10.16 -12.92
C GLN A 4 -0.94 -10.52 -12.91
N GLY A 5 -1.50 -11.09 -13.98
CA GLY A 5 -2.92 -11.38 -14.06
C GLY A 5 -3.74 -10.18 -14.54
N ASN A 6 -4.15 -9.30 -13.62
CA ASN A 6 -4.79 -8.02 -13.90
C ASN A 6 -3.94 -6.84 -13.35
N PRO A 7 -4.17 -5.60 -13.80
CA PRO A 7 -3.56 -4.42 -13.20
C PRO A 7 -3.87 -4.31 -11.70
N VAL A 8 -2.98 -3.66 -10.94
CA VAL A 8 -3.22 -3.30 -9.54
C VAL A 8 -4.25 -2.18 -9.49
N THR A 9 -5.30 -2.35 -8.68
CA THR A 9 -6.34 -1.33 -8.48
C THR A 9 -6.02 -0.48 -7.25
N VAL A 10 -6.00 0.84 -7.45
CA VAL A 10 -5.75 1.82 -6.38
C VAL A 10 -7.00 2.68 -6.22
N VAL A 11 -7.48 2.82 -4.98
CA VAL A 11 -8.62 3.70 -4.65
C VAL A 11 -8.19 4.72 -3.62
N ASP A 12 -8.49 5.99 -3.87
CA ASP A 12 -8.40 7.05 -2.86
C ASP A 12 -9.60 6.93 -1.89
N ALA A 13 -9.31 6.39 -0.71
CA ALA A 13 -10.27 6.14 0.36
C ALA A 13 -10.26 7.25 1.43
N THR A 14 -9.70 8.43 1.11
CA THR A 14 -9.71 9.59 2.00
C THR A 14 -11.13 10.04 2.36
N ARG A 15 -12.06 9.91 1.41
CA ARG A 15 -13.48 10.19 1.63
C ARG A 15 -14.22 8.93 2.07
N PRO A 16 -15.08 9.00 3.11
CA PRO A 16 -15.87 7.86 3.59
C PRO A 16 -16.65 7.13 2.49
N ALA A 17 -17.23 7.87 1.54
CA ALA A 17 -18.01 7.30 0.44
C ALA A 17 -17.22 6.36 -0.48
N ALA A 18 -15.89 6.46 -0.52
CA ALA A 18 -15.03 5.60 -1.34
C ALA A 18 -14.54 4.35 -0.61
N ARG A 19 -14.76 4.25 0.71
CA ARG A 19 -14.20 3.17 1.54
C ARG A 19 -14.83 1.81 1.24
N ASP A 20 -16.13 1.76 0.98
CA ASP A 20 -16.80 0.51 0.61
C ASP A 20 -16.30 -0.01 -0.74
N THR A 21 -16.15 0.87 -1.73
CA THR A 21 -15.52 0.52 -3.02
C THR A 21 -14.08 0.04 -2.85
N ALA A 22 -13.29 0.70 -1.99
CA ALA A 22 -11.93 0.28 -1.70
C ALA A 22 -11.91 -1.11 -1.03
N ALA A 23 -12.77 -1.32 -0.03
CA ALA A 23 -12.94 -2.59 0.66
C ALA A 23 -13.34 -3.71 -0.32
N GLN A 24 -14.22 -3.43 -1.27
CA GLN A 24 -14.73 -4.43 -2.22
C GLN A 24 -13.75 -4.72 -3.38
N HIS A 25 -12.98 -3.73 -3.85
CA HIS A 25 -12.28 -3.86 -5.13
C HIS A 25 -10.81 -3.44 -5.15
N ALA A 26 -10.33 -2.65 -4.18
CA ALA A 26 -8.96 -2.15 -4.24
C ALA A 26 -7.94 -3.21 -3.81
N ASP A 27 -6.82 -3.28 -4.53
CA ASP A 27 -5.60 -3.90 -4.02
C ASP A 27 -4.86 -2.94 -3.07
N VAL A 28 -4.93 -1.63 -3.35
CA VAL A 28 -4.32 -0.57 -2.55
C VAL A 28 -5.33 0.54 -2.23
N ALA A 29 -5.50 0.86 -0.95
CA ALA A 29 -6.27 2.01 -0.50
C ALA A 29 -5.33 3.14 -0.04
N LEU A 30 -5.50 4.33 -0.59
CA LEU A 30 -4.82 5.53 -0.12
C LEU A 30 -5.70 6.22 0.93
N ILE A 31 -5.14 6.51 2.09
CA ILE A 31 -5.83 7.25 3.16
C ILE A 31 -5.06 8.51 3.53
N LYS A 32 -5.74 9.47 4.17
CA LYS A 32 -5.13 10.60 4.86
C LYS A 32 -5.50 10.48 6.33
N ALA A 33 -4.52 10.68 7.19
CA ALA A 33 -4.68 10.68 8.62
C ALA A 33 -3.69 11.67 9.24
N SER A 34 -4.08 12.27 10.34
CA SER A 34 -3.28 13.23 11.10
C SER A 34 -2.50 12.57 12.24
N SER A 35 -2.87 11.34 12.62
CA SER A 35 -2.21 10.56 13.68
C SER A 35 -2.12 9.07 13.32
N ALA A 36 -1.18 8.37 13.97
CA ALA A 36 -1.01 6.94 13.80
C ALA A 36 -2.24 6.15 14.29
N GLU A 37 -2.90 6.64 15.33
CA GLU A 37 -4.14 6.06 15.86
C GLU A 37 -5.29 6.15 14.84
N GLU A 38 -5.49 7.34 14.25
CA GLU A 38 -6.48 7.54 13.21
C GLU A 38 -6.19 6.64 11.99
N ALA A 39 -4.93 6.55 11.57
CA ALA A 39 -4.53 5.69 10.47
C ALA A 39 -4.78 4.21 10.76
N ALA A 40 -4.47 3.75 11.98
CA ALA A 40 -4.72 2.38 12.42
C ALA A 40 -6.23 2.07 12.42
N ALA A 41 -7.06 3.00 12.90
CA ALA A 41 -8.51 2.87 12.89
C ALA A 41 -9.07 2.76 11.47
N LEU A 42 -8.63 3.65 10.56
CA LEU A 42 -9.03 3.61 9.14
C LEU A 42 -8.59 2.31 8.45
N ARG A 43 -7.37 1.84 8.74
CA ARG A 43 -6.89 0.55 8.23
C ARG A 43 -7.73 -0.61 8.73
N ALA A 44 -8.11 -0.61 10.01
CA ALA A 44 -8.96 -1.64 10.59
C ALA A 44 -10.37 -1.63 9.96
N GLU A 45 -10.97 -0.45 9.78
CA GLU A 45 -12.26 -0.26 9.10
C GLU A 45 -12.24 -0.85 7.68
N LEU A 46 -11.25 -0.46 6.87
CA LEU A 46 -11.10 -0.95 5.50
C LEU A 46 -10.91 -2.46 5.42
N ARG A 47 -10.11 -3.04 6.31
CA ARG A 47 -9.88 -4.49 6.37
C ARG A 47 -11.09 -5.26 6.85
N GLN A 48 -11.87 -4.71 7.78
CA GLN A 48 -13.14 -5.27 8.20
C GLN A 48 -14.15 -5.24 7.05
N GLY A 49 -14.23 -4.14 6.31
CA GLY A 49 -15.03 -4.05 5.09
C GLY A 49 -14.63 -5.10 4.05
N ALA A 50 -13.33 -5.27 3.80
CA ALA A 50 -12.84 -6.27 2.86
C ALA A 50 -13.27 -7.69 3.27
N ARG A 51 -13.18 -8.03 4.57
CA ARG A 51 -13.68 -9.30 5.11
C ARG A 51 -15.19 -9.45 4.91
N ALA A 52 -15.97 -8.39 5.14
CA ALA A 52 -17.41 -8.41 4.94
C ALA A 52 -17.80 -8.69 3.48
N HIS A 53 -16.97 -8.25 2.53
CA HIS A 53 -17.09 -8.57 1.09
C HIS A 53 -16.47 -9.93 0.70
N GLY A 54 -16.08 -10.76 1.68
CA GLY A 54 -15.52 -12.10 1.44
C GLY A 54 -14.09 -12.10 0.90
N ARG A 55 -13.35 -10.99 1.03
CA ARG A 55 -11.96 -10.87 0.60
C ARG A 55 -10.99 -11.19 1.74
N ASP A 56 -9.78 -11.61 1.36
CA ASP A 56 -8.66 -11.64 2.29
C ASP A 56 -8.25 -10.20 2.65
N PRO A 57 -8.36 -9.78 3.92
CA PRO A 57 -7.97 -8.45 4.38
C PRO A 57 -6.49 -8.11 4.14
N GLU A 58 -5.61 -9.11 4.09
CA GLU A 58 -4.17 -8.88 3.88
C GLU A 58 -3.85 -8.55 2.42
N GLN A 59 -4.77 -8.83 1.49
CA GLN A 59 -4.69 -8.44 0.08
C GLN A 59 -5.20 -7.02 -0.19
N LEU A 60 -5.58 -6.27 0.86
CA LEU A 60 -5.87 -4.84 0.78
C LEU A 60 -4.77 -4.07 1.52
N ARG A 61 -3.83 -3.49 0.76
CA ARG A 61 -2.73 -2.69 1.32
C ARG A 61 -3.21 -1.27 1.59
N VAL A 62 -3.11 -0.81 2.82
CA VAL A 62 -3.53 0.55 3.23
C VAL A 62 -2.30 1.45 3.37
N LEU A 63 -2.18 2.43 2.48
CA LEU A 63 -1.05 3.37 2.46
C LEU A 63 -1.47 4.76 2.93
N LEU A 64 -0.67 5.35 3.81
CA LEU A 64 -0.82 6.77 4.16
C LEU A 64 -0.35 7.64 2.99
N SER A 65 -1.24 8.46 2.45
CA SER A 65 -0.93 9.42 1.40
C SER A 65 -0.69 10.80 2.00
N ALA A 66 0.51 11.33 1.82
CA ALA A 66 0.89 12.64 2.35
C ALA A 66 1.68 13.47 1.33
N THR A 67 1.38 14.76 1.27
CA THR A 67 2.27 15.74 0.64
C THR A 67 3.34 16.13 1.65
N VAL A 68 4.60 16.10 1.24
CA VAL A 68 5.76 16.30 2.12
C VAL A 68 6.56 17.50 1.63
N ASP A 69 6.71 18.51 2.48
CA ASP A 69 7.74 19.53 2.34
C ASP A 69 8.87 19.20 3.31
N LEU A 70 10.05 18.83 2.78
CA LEU A 70 11.18 18.41 3.61
C LEU A 70 11.71 19.52 4.51
N ASP A 71 11.52 20.78 4.12
CA ASP A 71 12.00 21.93 4.91
C ASP A 71 11.07 22.24 6.09
N ALA A 72 9.85 21.70 6.10
CA ALA A 72 8.95 21.75 7.24
C ALA A 72 9.35 20.79 8.39
N TYR A 73 10.30 19.88 8.15
CA TYR A 73 10.79 18.95 9.17
C TYR A 73 12.13 19.44 9.73
N GLU A 74 12.16 19.73 11.03
CA GLU A 74 13.41 20.03 11.73
C GLU A 74 14.31 18.78 11.72
N GLY A 75 15.44 18.84 11.00
CA GLY A 75 16.28 17.67 10.69
C GLY A 75 16.06 17.06 9.30
N GLY A 76 15.15 17.63 8.50
CA GLY A 76 14.97 17.35 7.08
C GLY A 76 14.63 15.88 6.77
N PRO A 77 15.28 15.26 5.76
CA PRO A 77 15.03 13.87 5.37
C PRO A 77 15.18 12.84 6.51
N GLY A 78 16.03 13.13 7.50
CA GLY A 78 16.24 12.25 8.64
C GLY A 78 15.01 12.17 9.54
N ALA A 79 14.44 13.33 9.88
CA ALA A 79 13.25 13.40 10.71
C ALA A 79 12.04 12.71 10.07
N LEU A 80 11.89 12.82 8.75
CA LEU A 80 10.85 12.09 8.02
C LEU A 80 11.03 10.56 8.10
N ALA A 81 12.28 10.07 8.04
CA ALA A 81 12.54 8.64 8.19
C ALA A 81 12.16 8.11 9.58
N GLU A 82 12.44 8.88 10.65
CA GLU A 82 12.02 8.52 12.01
C GLU A 82 10.50 8.48 12.15
N LEU A 83 9.80 9.46 11.56
CA LEU A 83 8.34 9.48 11.56
C LEU A 83 7.74 8.25 10.86
N ILE A 84 8.26 7.92 9.68
CA ILE A 84 7.87 6.72 8.92
C ILE A 84 8.13 5.45 9.75
N ALA A 85 9.30 5.36 10.39
CA ALA A 85 9.67 4.22 11.21
C ALA A 85 8.73 4.04 12.42
N GLY A 86 8.37 5.13 13.09
CA GLY A 86 7.43 5.09 14.23
C GLY A 86 6.05 4.57 13.83
N TRP A 87 5.50 5.07 12.73
CA TRP A 87 4.18 4.65 12.24
C TRP A 87 4.19 3.21 11.71
N HIS A 88 5.25 2.80 11.02
CA HIS A 88 5.41 1.43 10.55
C HIS A 88 5.56 0.44 11.71
N GLY A 89 6.42 0.74 12.69
CA GLY A 89 6.65 -0.11 13.86
C GLY A 89 5.40 -0.31 14.72
N GLY A 90 4.51 0.68 14.77
CA GLY A 90 3.21 0.59 15.43
C GLY A 90 2.12 -0.14 14.64
N GLY A 91 2.39 -0.54 13.38
CA GLY A 91 1.41 -1.22 12.52
C GLY A 91 0.24 -0.33 12.08
N ALA A 92 0.42 0.99 12.09
CA ALA A 92 -0.65 1.94 11.76
C ALA A 92 -1.07 1.87 10.29
N VAL A 93 -0.11 1.64 9.40
CA VAL A 93 -0.31 1.51 7.95
C VAL A 93 0.61 0.45 7.36
N ASP A 94 0.25 -0.04 6.17
CA ASP A 94 1.04 -1.03 5.43
C ASP A 94 2.21 -0.38 4.65
N GLY A 95 2.21 0.94 4.54
CA GLY A 95 3.25 1.73 3.87
C GLY A 95 2.80 3.17 3.61
N PHE A 96 3.54 3.86 2.75
CA PHE A 96 3.38 5.29 2.51
C PHE A 96 3.37 5.60 1.01
N HIS A 97 2.48 6.52 0.63
CA HIS A 97 2.46 7.19 -0.65
C HIS A 97 2.84 8.65 -0.42
N LEU A 98 4.09 9.00 -0.73
CA LEU A 98 4.65 10.31 -0.44
C LEU A 98 4.76 11.13 -1.72
N VAL A 99 4.20 12.34 -1.67
CA VAL A 99 4.23 13.30 -2.78
C VAL A 99 5.07 14.49 -2.34
N PRO A 100 6.30 14.67 -2.83
CA PRO A 100 7.09 15.85 -2.52
C PRO A 100 6.37 17.13 -2.97
N ALA A 101 6.34 18.15 -2.12
CA ALA A 101 5.76 19.46 -2.45
C ALA A 101 6.57 20.16 -3.57
N PHE A 102 7.89 19.94 -3.59
CA PHE A 102 8.80 20.47 -4.59
C PHE A 102 9.69 19.36 -5.18
N PRO A 103 9.18 18.55 -6.13
CA PRO A 103 9.87 17.35 -6.61
C PRO A 103 11.28 17.59 -7.15
N GLU A 104 11.51 18.66 -7.88
CA GLU A 104 12.83 19.00 -8.47
C GLU A 104 13.92 19.21 -7.40
N ARG A 105 13.52 19.71 -6.23
CA ARG A 105 14.41 19.96 -5.09
C ARG A 105 14.49 18.77 -4.14
N ASP A 106 13.35 18.13 -3.88
CA ASP A 106 13.20 17.23 -2.75
C ASP A 106 13.42 15.76 -3.09
N LEU A 107 13.32 15.36 -4.37
CA LEU A 107 13.43 13.95 -4.75
C LEU A 107 14.82 13.37 -4.45
N GLU A 108 15.89 14.11 -4.76
CA GLU A 108 17.26 13.68 -4.46
C GLU A 108 17.50 13.64 -2.94
N ARG A 109 17.06 14.66 -2.21
CA ARG A 109 17.19 14.71 -0.74
C ARG A 109 16.41 13.58 -0.07
N PHE A 110 15.24 13.23 -0.60
CA PHE A 110 14.44 12.12 -0.11
C PHE A 110 15.13 10.78 -0.33
N THR A 111 15.67 10.54 -1.52
CA THR A 111 16.34 9.27 -1.85
C THR A 111 17.68 9.12 -1.13
N ALA A 112 18.51 10.15 -1.11
CA ALA A 112 19.80 10.14 -0.42
C ALA A 112 19.67 10.20 1.10
N GLY A 113 18.62 10.83 1.62
CA GLY A 113 18.44 11.07 3.05
C GLY A 113 17.46 10.12 3.73
N THR A 114 16.19 10.14 3.30
CA THR A 114 15.10 9.37 3.92
C THR A 114 15.22 7.88 3.59
N VAL A 115 15.31 7.54 2.30
CA VAL A 115 15.37 6.14 1.84
C VAL A 115 16.62 5.43 2.34
N ALA A 116 17.78 6.12 2.36
CA ALA A 116 19.02 5.57 2.92
C ALA A 116 18.84 5.15 4.38
N ARG A 117 18.32 6.03 5.23
CA ARG A 117 18.07 5.73 6.66
C ARG A 117 17.05 4.63 6.88
N LEU A 118 16.01 4.53 6.03
CA LEU A 118 15.04 3.44 6.10
C LEU A 118 15.68 2.10 5.72
N ARG A 119 16.60 2.08 4.74
CA ARG A 119 17.37 0.89 4.38
C ARG A 119 18.30 0.46 5.51
N ASP A 120 19.02 1.39 6.13
CA ASP A 120 19.91 1.10 7.26
C ASP A 120 19.17 0.45 8.43
N ARG A 121 17.87 0.75 8.57
CA ARG A 121 16.97 0.16 9.58
C ARG A 121 16.25 -1.11 9.12
N GLY A 122 16.49 -1.59 7.90
CA GLY A 122 15.79 -2.74 7.33
C GLY A 122 14.30 -2.49 7.04
N LEU A 123 13.86 -1.22 7.02
CA LEU A 123 12.47 -0.81 6.78
C LEU A 123 12.18 -0.54 5.29
N PHE A 124 13.19 -0.57 4.44
CA PHE A 124 13.04 -0.41 3.01
C PHE A 124 13.95 -1.37 2.26
N ARG A 125 13.43 -1.91 1.15
CA ARG A 125 14.15 -2.88 0.32
C ARG A 125 15.44 -2.31 -0.27
N THR A 126 16.43 -3.18 -0.41
CA THR A 126 17.74 -2.89 -1.05
C THR A 126 17.81 -3.39 -2.49
N SER A 127 17.01 -4.41 -2.84
CA SER A 127 16.85 -4.95 -4.19
C SER A 127 15.38 -5.25 -4.50
N TYR A 128 15.08 -5.55 -5.76
CA TYR A 128 13.76 -5.99 -6.20
C TYR A 128 13.84 -7.48 -6.57
N GLU A 129 13.12 -8.33 -5.84
CA GLU A 129 13.14 -9.79 -6.08
C GLU A 129 12.03 -10.24 -7.05
N GLY A 130 10.93 -9.48 -7.13
CA GLY A 130 9.81 -9.74 -8.04
C GLY A 130 9.92 -9.01 -9.38
N THR A 131 9.15 -9.46 -10.36
CA THR A 131 9.13 -8.86 -11.71
C THR A 131 7.87 -8.04 -11.98
N THR A 132 6.91 -8.03 -11.05
CA THR A 132 5.64 -7.33 -11.19
C THR A 132 5.37 -6.38 -10.03
N LEU A 133 4.49 -5.39 -10.27
CA LEU A 133 4.07 -4.46 -9.22
C LEU A 133 3.36 -5.20 -8.07
N ARG A 134 2.58 -6.26 -8.38
CA ARG A 134 1.97 -7.11 -7.35
C ARG A 134 3.03 -7.74 -6.43
N ASP A 135 4.11 -8.27 -7.00
CA ASP A 135 5.20 -8.86 -6.20
C ASP A 135 5.82 -7.82 -5.26
N HIS A 136 6.07 -6.60 -5.76
CA HIS A 136 6.67 -5.51 -4.97
C HIS A 136 5.75 -4.97 -3.87
N LEU A 137 4.44 -5.24 -3.95
CA LEU A 137 3.42 -4.87 -2.97
C LEU A 137 3.03 -6.03 -2.03
N GLY A 138 3.55 -7.24 -2.28
CA GLY A 138 3.18 -8.46 -1.53
C GLY A 138 1.77 -8.97 -1.87
N LEU A 139 1.27 -8.65 -3.06
CA LEU A 139 -0.08 -9.02 -3.51
C LEU A 139 -0.06 -10.34 -4.26
N VAL A 140 -1.04 -11.20 -3.97
CA VAL A 140 -1.24 -12.46 -4.69
C VAL A 140 -1.69 -12.17 -6.12
N ARG A 141 -1.18 -12.98 -7.06
CA ARG A 141 -1.64 -12.97 -8.45
C ARG A 141 -3.05 -13.56 -8.54
N PRO A 142 -4.07 -12.80 -8.97
CA PRO A 142 -5.43 -13.30 -9.02
C PRO A 142 -5.60 -14.36 -10.11
N VAL A 143 -6.26 -15.45 -9.73
CA VAL A 143 -6.66 -16.51 -10.65
C VAL A 143 -7.70 -15.95 -11.63
N SER A 144 -7.72 -16.44 -12.87
CA SER A 144 -8.77 -16.05 -13.81
C SER A 144 -10.13 -16.51 -13.30
N GLN A 145 -11.14 -15.64 -13.32
CA GLN A 145 -12.53 -16.03 -13.07
C GLN A 145 -12.97 -17.17 -14.02
N TYR A 146 -12.50 -17.12 -15.27
CA TYR A 146 -12.72 -18.18 -16.27
C TYR A 146 -11.94 -19.48 -16.04
N ALA A 147 -10.86 -19.46 -15.23
CA ALA A 147 -10.10 -20.68 -14.93
C ALA A 147 -10.81 -21.55 -13.87
N THR A 148 -11.61 -20.93 -13.01
CA THR A 148 -12.46 -21.63 -12.04
C THR A 148 -13.63 -22.34 -12.75
N GLU A 149 -14.25 -21.68 -13.75
CA GLU A 149 -15.33 -22.25 -14.57
C GLU A 149 -14.86 -23.42 -15.45
N ALA A 150 -13.67 -23.33 -16.05
CA ALA A 150 -13.09 -24.42 -16.85
C ALA A 150 -12.78 -25.69 -16.01
N ARG A 151 -12.40 -25.52 -14.74
CA ARG A 151 -12.21 -26.65 -13.82
C ARG A 151 -13.52 -27.29 -13.40
N ALA A 152 -14.58 -26.50 -13.18
CA ALA A 152 -15.91 -27.02 -12.85
C ALA A 152 -16.54 -27.82 -14.01
N THR A 153 -16.24 -27.44 -15.26
CA THR A 153 -16.78 -28.11 -16.46
C THR A 153 -16.02 -29.38 -16.88
N THR A 154 -14.78 -29.58 -16.43
CA THR A 154 -13.97 -30.76 -16.79
C THR A 154 -14.16 -31.96 -15.82
N GLY A 155 -14.98 -31.81 -14.77
CA GLY A 155 -15.14 -32.78 -13.68
C GLY A 155 -16.35 -33.73 -13.77
N ALA A 156 -16.94 -33.97 -14.95
CA ALA A 156 -18.03 -34.94 -15.09
C ALA A 156 -17.47 -36.35 -15.33
N PRO A 157 -17.70 -37.34 -14.45
CA PRO A 157 -17.31 -38.73 -14.70
C PRO A 157 -18.28 -39.41 -15.68
N ALA A 158 -17.72 -40.31 -16.49
CA ALA A 158 -18.43 -41.25 -17.37
C ALA A 158 -19.03 -42.43 -16.58
#